data_AF-A0AAW2VRU8-F1
#
_entry.id   AF-A0AAW2VRU8-F1
#
_cell.length_a   1.000
_cell.length_b   1.000
_cell.length_c   1.000
_cell.angle_alpha   90.00
_cell.angle_beta   90.00
_cell.angle_gamma   90.00
#
_symmetry.space_group_name_H-M   'P 1'
#
loop_
_entity.id
_entity.type
_entity.pdbx_description
1 polymer ?
#
loop_
_entity_poly.entity_id
_entity_poly.type
_entity_poly.pdbx_seq_one_letter_code
_entity_poly.pdbx_strand_id
1 'polypeptide(L)'
;MASSITRPSFPFFTLSAPSPPPPRPRGLPIKTQPPFLKPLRRPKSVIKSIDVSKEDKQEQPVAPQAEEPEPEAELENKLDKRRLEEKFAVVNTGVYECRSCGYKYDQAAGDPSYPIPPGLPFDKLPDDWRCPTCGASQNFFESKSMEIAGFAQNQQFGLGGNTLTSGQKALLIYGGLFLGFALFLSGYFLQ
;
A
#
# COMPACT_ATOMS: atom_id res chain seq x y z
N MET A 1 36.09 -23.49 61.47
CA MET A 1 34.84 -23.56 60.67
C MET A 1 34.57 -22.16 60.13
N ALA A 2 35.08 -21.82 58.95
CA ALA A 2 34.86 -20.53 58.29
C ALA A 2 33.98 -20.77 57.06
N SER A 3 32.74 -20.30 57.09
CA SER A 3 31.77 -20.49 56.01
C SER A 3 31.91 -19.36 54.99
N SER A 4 32.29 -19.73 53.77
CA SER A 4 32.34 -18.84 52.60
C SER A 4 30.94 -18.67 52.00
N ILE A 5 30.51 -17.42 51.83
CA ILE A 5 29.26 -17.06 51.13
C ILE A 5 29.63 -16.55 49.73
N THR A 6 29.31 -17.35 48.71
CA THR A 6 29.49 -16.98 47.29
C THR A 6 28.22 -16.27 46.81
N ARG A 7 28.36 -15.04 46.30
CA ARG A 7 27.26 -14.23 45.76
C ARG A 7 27.16 -14.45 44.24
N PRO A 8 25.98 -14.73 43.66
CA PRO A 8 25.86 -14.93 42.22
C PRO A 8 25.93 -13.58 41.49
N SER A 9 26.76 -13.53 40.46
CA SER A 9 26.87 -12.40 39.53
C SER A 9 25.95 -12.67 38.34
N PHE A 10 24.92 -11.84 38.16
CA PHE A 10 24.06 -11.89 36.97
C PHE A 10 24.57 -10.89 35.93
N PRO A 11 24.71 -11.30 34.65
CA PRO A 11 25.08 -10.38 33.59
C PRO A 11 23.92 -9.42 33.29
N PHE A 12 24.18 -8.13 33.38
CA PHE A 12 23.26 -7.08 32.92
C PHE A 12 23.23 -7.10 31.39
N PHE A 13 22.14 -7.60 30.81
CA PHE A 13 21.81 -7.35 29.40
C PHE A 13 21.31 -5.91 29.29
N THR A 14 22.12 -5.05 28.65
CA THR A 14 21.72 -3.70 28.28
C THR A 14 20.71 -3.78 27.14
N LEU A 15 19.44 -3.51 27.44
CA LEU A 15 18.42 -3.26 26.42
C LEU A 15 18.78 -1.98 25.68
N SER A 16 19.28 -2.13 24.44
CA SER A 16 19.49 -1.02 23.52
C SER A 16 18.12 -0.47 23.11
N ALA A 17 17.83 0.77 23.49
CA ALA A 17 16.59 1.45 23.11
C ALA A 17 16.59 1.75 21.61
N PRO A 18 15.46 1.56 20.89
CA PRO A 18 15.35 1.94 19.50
C PRO A 18 15.52 3.46 19.34
N SER A 19 16.24 3.88 18.29
CA SER A 19 16.49 5.28 18.00
C SER A 19 15.21 6.03 17.62
N PRO A 20 15.06 7.31 18.02
CA PRO A 20 13.89 8.11 17.70
C PRO A 20 13.82 8.41 16.19
N PRO A 21 12.59 8.56 15.63
CA PRO A 21 12.41 8.90 14.22
C PRO A 21 12.94 10.31 13.91
N PRO A 22 13.38 10.57 12.66
CA PRO A 22 13.88 11.88 12.26
C PRO A 22 12.76 12.96 12.32
N PRO A 23 13.11 14.22 12.61
CA PRO A 23 12.14 15.31 12.66
C PRO A 23 11.54 15.59 11.28
N ARG A 24 10.22 15.80 11.22
CA ARG A 24 9.53 16.22 9.98
C ARG A 24 10.06 17.59 9.52
N PRO A 25 10.29 17.79 8.21
CA PRO A 25 10.60 19.11 7.69
C PRO A 25 9.43 20.06 7.97
N ARG A 26 9.72 21.22 8.58
CA ARG A 26 8.75 22.29 8.80
C ARG A 26 8.30 22.81 7.43
N GLY A 27 7.01 22.62 7.13
CA GLY A 27 6.41 23.13 5.90
C GLY A 27 6.59 24.65 5.78
N LEU A 28 7.08 25.09 4.63
CA LEU A 28 7.09 26.49 4.23
C LEU A 28 5.63 26.98 4.06
N PRO A 29 5.33 28.25 4.37
CA PRO A 29 3.99 28.79 4.17
C PRO A 29 3.64 28.81 2.69
N ILE A 30 2.70 27.95 2.28
CA ILE A 30 2.13 27.92 0.94
C ILE A 30 1.33 29.21 0.76
N LYS A 31 1.85 30.14 -0.05
CA LYS A 31 1.12 31.31 -0.52
C LYS A 31 0.11 30.82 -1.56
N THR A 32 -1.12 30.56 -1.12
CA THR A 32 -2.23 30.13 -1.99
C THR A 32 -2.63 31.27 -2.92
N GLN A 33 -2.14 31.25 -4.16
CA GLN A 33 -2.85 31.88 -5.27
C GLN A 33 -3.75 30.82 -5.91
N PRO A 34 -5.07 31.05 -6.03
CA PRO A 34 -5.94 30.10 -6.69
C PRO A 34 -5.62 30.07 -8.19
N PRO A 35 -5.31 28.90 -8.78
CA PRO A 35 -5.18 28.82 -10.22
C PRO A 35 -6.55 29.00 -10.88
N PHE A 36 -6.59 29.83 -11.91
CA PHE A 36 -7.74 30.04 -12.79
C PHE A 36 -8.11 28.70 -13.47
N LEU A 37 -9.04 27.95 -12.88
CA LEU A 37 -9.53 26.71 -13.46
C LEU A 37 -10.44 27.04 -14.65
N LYS A 38 -9.96 26.74 -15.86
CA LYS A 38 -10.83 26.70 -17.05
C LYS A 38 -11.75 25.47 -16.92
N PRO A 39 -13.05 25.56 -17.26
CA PRO A 39 -13.96 24.43 -17.13
C PRO A 39 -13.58 23.31 -18.12
N LEU A 40 -13.18 22.14 -17.60
CA LEU A 40 -13.00 20.96 -18.43
C LEU A 40 -14.38 20.38 -18.79
N ARG A 41 -14.69 20.41 -20.09
CA ARG A 41 -15.89 19.79 -20.66
C ARG A 41 -15.77 18.27 -20.51
N ARG A 42 -16.58 17.65 -19.63
CA ARG A 42 -16.62 16.19 -19.49
C ARG A 42 -17.11 15.54 -20.79
N PRO A 43 -16.39 14.55 -21.35
CA PRO A 43 -16.98 13.68 -22.36
C PRO A 43 -18.07 12.84 -21.70
N LYS A 44 -19.24 12.72 -22.36
CA LYS A 44 -20.35 11.88 -21.90
C LYS A 44 -19.96 10.40 -22.06
N SER A 45 -19.43 9.78 -21.02
CA SER A 45 -19.38 8.32 -20.95
C SER A 45 -20.78 7.82 -20.63
N VAL A 46 -21.35 7.03 -21.55
CA VAL A 46 -22.63 6.34 -21.35
C VAL A 46 -22.40 5.25 -20.32
N ILE A 47 -22.78 5.52 -19.07
CA ILE A 47 -22.84 4.51 -18.02
C ILE A 47 -24.11 3.69 -18.29
N LYS A 48 -23.95 2.47 -18.80
CA LYS A 48 -25.03 1.47 -18.77
C LYS A 48 -25.09 0.89 -17.35
N SER A 49 -25.86 1.53 -16.48
CA SER A 49 -26.30 0.93 -15.23
C SER A 49 -27.32 -0.17 -15.56
N ILE A 50 -26.99 -1.42 -15.26
CA ILE A 50 -27.97 -2.50 -15.29
C ILE A 50 -28.84 -2.34 -14.04
N ASP A 51 -30.17 -2.24 -14.23
CA ASP A 51 -31.14 -2.12 -13.14
C ASP A 51 -31.55 -3.53 -12.70
N VAL A 52 -31.22 -3.89 -11.46
CA VAL A 52 -31.53 -5.19 -10.86
C VAL A 52 -32.87 -5.06 -10.17
N SER A 53 -33.96 -5.07 -10.94
CA SER A 53 -35.32 -5.25 -10.45
C SER A 53 -36.28 -5.58 -11.61
N LYS A 54 -36.34 -6.86 -11.97
CA LYS A 54 -37.54 -7.48 -12.54
C LYS A 54 -37.41 -9.00 -12.54
N GLU A 55 -37.87 -9.60 -11.45
CA GLU A 55 -38.40 -10.96 -11.46
C GLU A 55 -39.85 -10.86 -11.93
N ASP A 56 -40.20 -11.57 -13.01
CA ASP A 56 -41.44 -12.35 -13.08
C ASP A 56 -41.50 -13.19 -14.39
N LYS A 57 -41.19 -14.48 -14.20
CA LYS A 57 -41.92 -15.66 -14.67
C LYS A 57 -42.25 -15.85 -16.16
N GLN A 58 -41.70 -16.94 -16.73
CA GLN A 58 -42.50 -18.02 -17.33
C GLN A 58 -41.68 -19.33 -17.46
N GLU A 59 -42.16 -20.37 -16.76
CA GLU A 59 -41.84 -21.81 -16.87
C GLU A 59 -42.30 -22.36 -18.24
N GLN A 60 -41.77 -23.41 -18.92
CA GLN A 60 -41.31 -24.76 -18.54
C GLN A 60 -40.91 -25.50 -19.87
N PRO A 61 -40.53 -26.80 -19.93
CA PRO A 61 -39.49 -27.59 -19.27
C PRO A 61 -38.40 -28.07 -20.28
N VAL A 62 -37.13 -28.15 -19.89
CA VAL A 62 -36.16 -29.01 -20.59
C VAL A 62 -35.41 -29.86 -19.57
N ALA A 63 -35.36 -31.14 -19.88
CA ALA A 63 -34.88 -32.28 -19.10
C ALA A 63 -33.47 -32.11 -18.48
N PRO A 64 -33.09 -32.95 -17.50
CA PRO A 64 -31.80 -32.85 -16.83
C PRO A 64 -30.68 -33.11 -17.83
N GLN A 65 -29.97 -32.06 -18.21
CA GLN A 65 -28.69 -32.19 -18.91
C GLN A 65 -27.59 -32.00 -17.89
N ALA A 66 -26.80 -33.05 -17.78
CA ALA A 66 -25.66 -33.19 -16.88
C ALA A 66 -24.73 -31.97 -16.98
N GLU A 67 -24.36 -31.46 -15.81
CA GLU A 67 -23.18 -30.62 -15.63
C GLU A 67 -21.96 -31.38 -16.15
N GLU A 68 -21.43 -30.95 -17.29
CA GLU A 68 -20.02 -31.20 -17.60
C GLU A 68 -19.20 -30.24 -16.73
N PRO A 69 -18.24 -30.76 -15.93
CA PRO A 69 -17.43 -29.92 -15.05
C PRO A 69 -16.42 -29.12 -15.89
N GLU A 70 -16.54 -27.79 -15.89
CA GLU A 70 -15.43 -26.95 -16.35
C GLU A 70 -14.20 -27.26 -15.49
N PRO A 71 -13.02 -27.47 -16.09
CA PRO A 71 -11.85 -27.97 -15.38
C PRO A 71 -11.35 -26.91 -14.39
N GLU A 72 -11.30 -27.30 -13.12
CA GLU A 72 -10.86 -26.54 -11.94
C GLU A 72 -9.52 -25.78 -12.17
N ALA A 73 -8.67 -26.33 -13.05
CA ALA A 73 -7.38 -25.76 -13.44
C ALA A 73 -7.45 -24.40 -14.16
N GLU A 74 -8.54 -24.06 -14.85
CA GLU A 74 -8.65 -22.78 -15.57
C GLU A 74 -9.10 -21.62 -14.67
N LEU A 75 -9.82 -21.91 -13.58
CA LEU A 75 -10.25 -20.92 -12.59
C LEU A 75 -9.10 -20.51 -11.67
N GLU A 76 -8.25 -21.47 -11.27
CA GLU A 76 -7.02 -21.21 -10.50
C GLU A 76 -6.03 -20.35 -11.31
N ASN A 77 -5.80 -20.68 -12.58
CA ASN A 77 -4.93 -19.89 -13.48
C ASN A 77 -5.41 -18.44 -13.67
N LYS A 78 -6.73 -18.21 -13.67
CA LYS A 78 -7.30 -16.86 -13.79
C LYS A 78 -7.19 -16.06 -12.47
N LEU A 79 -7.21 -16.72 -11.31
CA LEU A 79 -7.10 -16.07 -10.00
C LEU A 79 -5.64 -15.65 -9.71
N ASP A 80 -4.69 -16.51 -10.03
CA ASP A 80 -3.27 -16.23 -9.81
C ASP A 80 -2.78 -15.11 -10.72
N LYS A 81 -3.22 -15.07 -11.98
CA LYS A 81 -2.86 -13.99 -12.89
C LYS A 81 -3.31 -12.61 -12.40
N ARG A 82 -4.55 -12.47 -11.90
CA ARG A 82 -5.04 -11.18 -11.36
C ARG A 82 -4.33 -10.76 -10.07
N ARG A 83 -4.01 -11.73 -9.21
CA ARG A 83 -3.28 -11.49 -7.96
C ARG A 83 -1.80 -11.12 -8.21
N LEU A 84 -1.21 -11.64 -9.28
CA LEU A 84 0.12 -11.24 -9.75
C LEU A 84 0.11 -9.87 -10.48
N GLU A 85 -1.03 -9.47 -11.02
CA GLU A 85 -1.27 -8.16 -11.64
C GLU A 85 -1.62 -7.05 -10.62
N GLU A 86 -1.92 -7.38 -9.36
CA GLU A 86 -1.90 -6.43 -8.22
C GLU A 86 -0.45 -6.03 -7.88
N LYS A 87 0.26 -5.48 -8.86
CA LYS A 87 1.56 -4.85 -8.66
C LYS A 87 1.36 -3.55 -7.89
N PHE A 88 2.17 -3.40 -6.85
CA PHE A 88 2.42 -2.16 -6.12
C PHE A 88 2.49 -0.98 -7.08
N ALA A 89 1.80 0.12 -6.77
CA ALA A 89 1.88 1.33 -7.58
C ALA A 89 3.34 1.83 -7.54
N VAL A 90 4.08 1.61 -8.63
CA VAL A 90 5.44 2.09 -8.81
C VAL A 90 5.33 3.53 -9.32
N VAL A 91 5.55 4.51 -8.43
CA VAL A 91 5.54 5.92 -8.81
C VAL A 91 6.97 6.36 -9.07
N ASN A 92 7.22 6.88 -10.27
CA ASN A 92 8.45 7.60 -10.58
C ASN A 92 8.45 8.90 -9.77
N THR A 93 9.41 9.07 -8.87
CA THR A 93 9.46 10.22 -7.95
C THR A 93 10.08 11.47 -8.58
N GLY A 94 10.50 11.40 -9.85
CA GLY A 94 11.25 12.48 -10.51
C GLY A 94 12.69 12.63 -10.00
N VAL A 95 13.17 11.64 -9.23
CA VAL A 95 14.55 11.59 -8.71
C VAL A 95 15.38 10.66 -9.58
N TYR A 96 16.58 11.09 -9.97
CA TYR A 96 17.51 10.33 -10.78
C TYR A 96 18.82 10.12 -10.02
N GLU A 97 19.33 8.89 -9.96
CA GLU A 97 20.59 8.57 -9.27
C GLU A 97 21.68 8.19 -10.26
N CYS A 98 22.86 8.80 -10.11
CA CYS A 98 24.03 8.50 -10.92
C CYS A 98 24.63 7.15 -10.50
N ARG A 99 24.64 6.16 -11.40
CA ARG A 99 25.26 4.84 -11.16
C ARG A 99 26.76 4.91 -10.84
N SER A 100 27.45 5.96 -11.29
CA SER A 100 28.90 6.07 -11.12
C SER A 100 29.33 6.54 -9.73
N CYS A 101 28.53 7.37 -9.06
CA CYS A 101 28.93 7.99 -7.78
C CYS A 101 27.80 8.13 -6.75
N GLY A 102 26.56 7.76 -7.08
CA GLY A 102 25.40 7.86 -6.18
C GLY A 102 24.82 9.27 -6.03
N TYR A 103 25.21 10.24 -6.86
CA TYR A 103 24.60 11.58 -6.84
C TYR A 103 23.11 11.49 -7.22
N LYS A 104 22.24 12.15 -6.45
CA LYS A 104 20.79 12.18 -6.69
C LYS A 104 20.36 13.55 -7.20
N TYR A 105 19.91 13.59 -8.43
CA TYR A 105 19.23 14.73 -9.02
C TYR A 105 17.75 14.72 -8.61
N ASP A 106 17.29 15.79 -7.98
CA ASP A 106 15.87 16.00 -7.66
C ASP A 106 15.30 17.05 -8.60
N GLN A 107 14.34 16.65 -9.45
CA GLN A 107 13.66 17.56 -10.36
C GLN A 107 13.01 18.75 -9.62
N ALA A 108 12.51 18.58 -8.40
CA ALA A 108 11.89 19.68 -7.65
C ALA A 108 12.91 20.68 -7.11
N ALA A 109 14.13 20.23 -6.80
CA ALA A 109 15.20 21.08 -6.31
C ALA A 109 16.03 21.73 -7.43
N GLY A 110 16.14 21.06 -8.59
CA GLY A 110 17.06 21.44 -9.65
C GLY A 110 18.52 21.19 -9.26
N ASP A 111 19.44 21.89 -9.91
CA ASP A 111 20.88 21.86 -9.58
C ASP A 111 21.39 23.31 -9.42
N PRO A 112 21.80 23.73 -8.22
CA PRO A 112 22.35 25.06 -8.02
C PRO A 112 23.82 25.19 -8.48
N SER A 113 24.55 24.08 -8.60
CA SER A 113 25.95 24.09 -9.06
C SER A 113 26.05 24.28 -10.58
N TYR A 114 25.04 23.81 -11.31
CA TYR A 114 24.89 24.05 -12.73
C TYR A 114 23.49 24.62 -12.94
N PRO A 115 23.31 25.94 -13.21
CA PRO A 115 22.11 26.73 -12.94
C PRO A 115 20.83 26.19 -13.61
N ILE A 116 20.30 25.09 -13.07
CA ILE A 116 19.12 24.39 -13.53
C ILE A 116 17.98 24.80 -12.61
N PRO A 117 16.92 25.42 -13.15
CA PRO A 117 15.81 25.86 -12.34
C PRO A 117 15.08 24.67 -11.71
N PRO A 118 14.48 24.86 -10.52
CA PRO A 118 13.61 23.85 -9.91
C PRO A 118 12.42 23.56 -10.82
N GLY A 119 12.01 22.29 -10.87
CA GLY A 119 10.91 21.77 -11.69
C GLY A 119 11.32 21.28 -13.08
N LEU A 120 12.59 21.39 -13.48
CA LEU A 120 13.05 20.93 -14.79
C LEU A 120 13.16 19.38 -14.81
N PRO A 121 12.40 18.66 -15.66
CA PRO A 121 12.53 17.21 -15.77
C PRO A 121 13.90 16.81 -16.32
N PHE A 122 14.40 15.65 -15.87
CA PHE A 122 15.67 15.09 -16.32
C PHE A 122 15.76 15.01 -17.85
N ASP A 123 14.65 14.64 -18.52
CA ASP A 123 14.57 14.56 -19.99
C ASP A 123 14.71 15.92 -20.72
N LYS A 124 14.65 17.04 -19.98
CA LYS A 124 14.82 18.40 -20.51
C LYS A 124 16.13 19.04 -20.07
N LEU A 125 17.05 18.30 -19.45
CA LEU A 125 18.37 18.83 -19.13
C LEU A 125 19.16 19.06 -20.43
N PRO A 126 20.04 20.07 -20.46
CA PRO A 126 20.94 20.29 -21.59
C PRO A 126 21.84 19.07 -21.82
N ASP A 127 22.11 18.68 -23.06
CA ASP A 127 22.97 17.53 -23.41
C ASP A 127 24.39 17.61 -22.82
N ASP A 128 24.88 18.83 -22.61
CA ASP A 128 26.19 19.11 -22.01
C ASP A 128 26.20 19.02 -20.48
N TRP A 129 25.04 18.87 -19.83
CA TRP A 129 25.00 18.67 -18.39
C TRP A 129 25.69 17.34 -18.02
N ARG A 130 26.44 17.40 -16.93
CA ARG A 130 27.23 16.29 -16.37
C ARG A 130 26.96 16.22 -14.89
N CYS A 131 27.11 15.02 -14.32
CA CYS A 131 27.00 14.84 -12.88
C CYS A 131 27.97 15.81 -12.15
N PRO A 132 27.48 16.68 -11.25
CA PRO A 132 28.32 17.68 -10.58
C PRO A 132 29.35 17.05 -9.63
N THR A 133 29.16 15.78 -9.25
CA THR A 133 30.08 15.06 -8.36
C THR A 133 31.21 14.35 -9.11
N CYS A 134 30.93 13.71 -10.25
CA CYS A 134 31.89 12.83 -10.93
C CYS A 134 32.12 13.15 -12.41
N GLY A 135 31.35 14.07 -13.00
CA GLY A 135 31.48 14.43 -14.42
C GLY A 135 30.89 13.41 -15.41
N ALA A 136 30.22 12.34 -14.92
CA ALA A 136 29.56 11.37 -15.80
C ALA A 136 28.44 12.01 -16.63
N SER A 137 28.19 11.47 -17.82
CA SER A 137 27.09 11.90 -18.69
C SER A 137 25.72 11.47 -18.16
N GLN A 138 24.67 12.06 -18.72
CA GLN A 138 23.27 11.76 -18.38
C GLN A 138 22.91 10.28 -18.53
N ASN A 139 23.57 9.55 -19.44
CA ASN A 139 23.34 8.13 -19.68
C ASN A 139 23.66 7.23 -18.47
N PHE A 140 24.43 7.73 -17.51
CA PHE A 140 24.76 7.00 -16.27
C PHE A 140 23.70 7.17 -15.17
N PHE A 141 22.60 7.89 -15.43
CA PHE A 141 21.54 8.10 -14.45
C PHE A 141 20.42 7.09 -14.57
N GLU A 142 19.89 6.66 -13.43
CA GLU A 142 18.68 5.83 -13.32
C GLU A 142 17.57 6.57 -12.62
N SER A 143 16.34 6.43 -13.11
CA SER A 143 15.16 6.88 -12.39
C SER A 143 14.95 6.06 -11.12
N LYS A 144 14.85 6.73 -9.97
CA LYS A 144 14.37 6.13 -8.73
C LYS A 144 12.85 6.06 -8.78
N SER A 145 12.32 4.85 -8.82
CA SER A 145 10.92 4.60 -8.51
C SER A 145 10.79 4.21 -7.05
N MET A 146 9.93 4.90 -6.30
CA MET A 146 9.58 4.46 -4.94
C MET A 146 8.37 3.55 -5.06
N GLU A 147 8.51 2.32 -4.56
CA GLU A 147 7.35 1.46 -4.33
C GLU A 147 6.59 2.03 -3.14
N ILE A 148 5.36 2.49 -3.38
CA ILE A 148 4.46 2.79 -2.28
C ILE A 148 4.01 1.44 -1.75
N ALA A 149 4.42 1.13 -0.51
CA ALA A 149 3.98 -0.04 0.22
C ALA A 149 2.47 -0.19 0.06
N GLY A 150 2.07 -1.24 -0.67
CA GLY A 150 0.68 -1.53 -0.94
C GLY A 150 -0.07 -1.84 0.35
N PHE A 151 -1.40 -1.93 0.26
CA PHE A 151 -2.30 -2.23 1.37
C PHE A 151 -1.90 -3.46 2.21
N ALA A 152 -1.06 -4.36 1.68
CA ALA A 152 -0.46 -5.48 2.39
C ALA A 152 0.28 -5.08 3.68
N GLN A 153 1.07 -4.00 3.68
CA GLN A 153 1.83 -3.60 4.88
C GLN A 153 0.91 -3.06 5.99
N ASN A 154 -0.29 -2.59 5.62
CA ASN A 154 -1.31 -2.12 6.57
C ASN A 154 -2.21 -3.25 7.10
N GLN A 155 -2.07 -4.49 6.62
CA GLN A 155 -2.87 -5.62 7.12
C GLN A 155 -2.54 -5.99 8.57
N GLN A 156 -1.33 -5.68 9.04
CA GLN A 156 -0.90 -5.95 10.42
C GLN A 156 -1.38 -4.86 11.41
N PHE A 157 -1.98 -3.76 10.93
CA PHE A 157 -2.41 -2.66 11.81
C PHE A 157 -3.75 -2.97 12.48
N GLY A 158 -3.87 -2.71 13.78
CA GLY A 158 -5.10 -2.90 14.57
C GLY A 158 -5.14 -4.20 15.38
N LEU A 159 -6.35 -4.63 15.75
CA LEU A 159 -6.59 -5.80 16.62
C LEU A 159 -6.53 -7.15 15.88
N GLY A 160 -5.62 -7.32 14.91
CA GLY A 160 -5.47 -8.57 14.15
C GLY A 160 -6.68 -8.97 13.29
N GLY A 161 -7.75 -8.18 13.26
CA GLY A 161 -8.94 -8.48 12.47
C GLY A 161 -8.68 -8.45 10.96
N ASN A 162 -7.73 -7.65 10.49
CA ASN A 162 -7.49 -7.47 9.06
C ASN A 162 -6.93 -8.74 8.38
N THR A 163 -6.19 -9.59 9.11
CA THR A 163 -5.60 -10.83 8.59
C THR A 163 -6.56 -12.02 8.56
N LEU A 164 -7.74 -11.91 9.20
CA LEU A 164 -8.72 -12.99 9.27
C LEU A 164 -9.47 -13.16 7.95
N THR A 165 -9.76 -14.42 7.60
CA THR A 165 -10.65 -14.74 6.47
C THR A 165 -12.06 -14.23 6.73
N SER A 166 -12.85 -14.01 5.67
CA SER A 166 -14.25 -13.56 5.78
C SER A 166 -15.10 -14.49 6.67
N GLY A 167 -14.88 -15.80 6.57
CA GLY A 167 -15.56 -16.81 7.40
C GLY A 167 -15.18 -16.73 8.88
N GLN A 168 -13.87 -16.59 9.20
CA GLN A 168 -13.41 -16.43 10.58
C GLN A 168 -13.94 -15.14 11.22
N LYS A 169 -13.99 -14.05 10.45
CA LYS A 169 -14.60 -12.78 10.89
C LYS A 169 -16.08 -12.96 11.21
N ALA A 170 -16.82 -13.60 10.30
CA ALA A 170 -18.25 -13.86 10.51
C ALA A 170 -18.48 -14.71 11.76
N LEU A 171 -17.69 -15.77 11.97
CA LEU A 171 -17.81 -16.62 13.15
C LEU A 171 -17.51 -15.86 14.46
N LEU A 172 -16.50 -15.00 14.48
CA LEU A 172 -16.22 -14.16 15.65
C LEU A 172 -17.36 -13.17 15.95
N ILE A 173 -17.90 -12.51 14.91
CA ILE A 173 -18.97 -11.52 15.06
C ILE A 173 -20.26 -12.21 15.54
N TYR A 174 -20.73 -13.20 14.80
CA TYR A 174 -21.99 -13.88 15.11
C TYR A 174 -21.88 -14.78 16.34
N GLY A 175 -20.74 -15.44 16.53
CA GLY A 175 -20.48 -16.24 17.73
C GLY A 175 -20.43 -15.38 18.99
N GLY A 176 -19.78 -14.21 18.94
CA GLY A 176 -19.75 -13.25 20.06
C GLY A 176 -21.15 -12.70 20.38
N LEU A 177 -21.93 -12.36 19.34
CA LEU A 177 -23.29 -11.85 19.51
C LEU A 177 -24.23 -12.92 20.10
N PHE A 178 -24.12 -14.16 19.62
CA PHE A 178 -24.89 -15.29 20.13
C PHE A 178 -24.52 -15.62 21.58
N LEU A 179 -23.22 -15.67 21.91
CA LEU A 179 -22.76 -15.91 23.27
C LEU A 179 -23.27 -14.81 24.23
N GLY A 180 -23.17 -13.55 23.80
CA GLY A 180 -23.70 -12.42 24.58
C GLY A 180 -25.20 -12.52 24.81
N PHE A 181 -25.97 -12.88 23.78
CA PHE A 181 -27.42 -13.09 23.89
C PHE A 181 -27.75 -14.28 24.81
N ALA A 182 -27.01 -15.38 24.71
CA ALA A 182 -27.20 -16.54 25.57
C ALA A 182 -26.91 -16.22 27.04
N LEU A 183 -25.82 -15.49 27.33
CA LEU A 183 -25.51 -15.02 28.69
C LEU A 183 -26.56 -14.04 29.21
N PHE A 184 -27.03 -13.13 28.36
CA PHE A 184 -28.12 -12.21 28.70
C PHE A 184 -29.38 -12.97 29.09
N LEU A 185 -29.82 -13.94 28.28
CA LEU A 185 -30.96 -14.80 28.60
C LEU A 185 -30.72 -15.65 29.85
N SER A 186 -29.51 -16.16 30.07
CA SER A 186 -29.18 -16.92 31.28
C SER A 186 -29.43 -16.11 32.55
N GLY A 187 -29.19 -14.79 32.51
CA GLY A 187 -29.49 -13.88 33.62
C GLY A 187 -30.98 -13.83 33.98
N TYR A 188 -31.88 -13.97 32.99
CA TYR A 188 -33.33 -14.02 33.24
C TYR A 188 -33.78 -15.30 33.94
N PHE A 189 -33.02 -16.39 33.82
CA PHE A 189 -33.32 -17.67 34.48
C PHE A 189 -32.76 -17.77 35.91
N LEU A 190 -31.93 -16.81 36.34
CA LEU A 190 -31.32 -16.78 37.68
C LEU A 190 -32.13 -15.97 38.72
N GLN A 191 -33.30 -15.45 38.34
CA GLN A 191 -34.17 -14.64 39.17
C GLN A 191 -35.47 -15.38 39.48
#